data_AF-A0A2D4PM45-F1
#
_entry.id   AF-A0A2D4PM45-F1
#
_cell.length_a   1.000
_cell.length_b   1.000
_cell.length_c   1.000
_cell.angle_alpha   90.00
_cell.angle_beta   90.00
_cell.angle_gamma   90.00
#
_symmetry.space_group_name_H-M   'P 1'
#
loop_
_entity.id
_entity.type
_entity.pdbx_description
1 polymer ?
#
loop_
_entity_poly.entity_id
_entity_poly.type
_entity_poly.pdbx_seq_one_letter_code
_entity_poly.pdbx_strand_id
1 'polypeptide(L)'
;MIEELEKYGEISGFKINRDKTKMLVKNITIRNKKELKKVMGLQITKKIKYLGIWLIAKCSTIKEDNYTKLFNQIKKDLEKWGTLQLSLLGRIATIKMNVLPKILYLFQTTPIKLDKNFLENLIE
;
A
#
# COMPACT_ATOMS: atom_id res chain seq x y z
N MET A 1 8.34 -12.79 -20.62
CA MET A 1 8.64 -12.56 -19.18
C MET A 1 8.15 -13.69 -18.26
N ILE A 2 6.86 -14.04 -18.23
CA ILE A 2 6.35 -15.08 -17.31
C ILE A 2 6.95 -16.46 -17.63
N GLU A 3 7.06 -16.79 -18.91
CA GLU A 3 7.67 -18.05 -19.36
C GLU A 3 9.14 -18.17 -18.91
N GLU A 4 9.90 -17.08 -18.94
CA GLU A 4 11.29 -17.05 -18.51
C GLU A 4 11.42 -17.19 -17.00
N LEU A 5 10.50 -16.60 -16.23
CA LEU A 5 10.43 -16.82 -14.78
C LEU A 5 10.03 -18.26 -14.44
N GLU A 6 9.21 -18.91 -15.26
CA GLU A 6 8.86 -20.33 -15.10
C GLU A 6 10.06 -21.23 -15.41
N LYS A 7 10.81 -20.97 -16.50
CA LYS A 7 12.06 -21.66 -16.81
C LYS A 7 13.11 -21.49 -15.70
N TYR A 8 13.24 -20.28 -15.15
CA TYR A 8 14.09 -20.07 -13.98
C TYR A 8 13.58 -20.83 -12.76
N GLY A 9 12.25 -20.91 -12.59
CA GLY A 9 11.60 -21.69 -11.56
C GLY A 9 11.95 -23.18 -11.63
N GLU A 10 12.02 -23.75 -12.84
CA GLU A 10 12.44 -25.14 -13.06
C GLU A 10 13.86 -25.40 -12.58
N ILE A 11 14.79 -24.47 -12.82
CA ILE A 11 16.20 -24.59 -12.40
C ILE A 11 16.34 -24.39 -10.88
N SER A 12 15.64 -23.41 -10.33
CA SER A 12 15.76 -23.01 -8.91
C SER A 12 14.87 -23.82 -7.96
N GLY A 13 13.94 -24.63 -8.49
CA GLY A 13 12.95 -25.37 -7.71
C GLY A 13 11.77 -24.52 -7.20
N PHE A 14 11.65 -23.26 -7.63
CA PHE A 14 10.55 -22.38 -7.24
C PHE A 14 9.43 -22.34 -8.27
N LYS A 15 8.18 -22.16 -7.82
CA LYS A 15 7.01 -22.05 -8.69
C LYS A 15 6.25 -20.74 -8.47
N ILE A 16 5.88 -20.09 -9.57
CA ILE A 16 5.06 -18.88 -9.54
C ILE A 16 3.62 -19.24 -9.17
N ASN A 17 3.06 -18.52 -8.20
CA ASN A 17 1.64 -18.60 -7.91
C ASN A 17 0.86 -17.65 -8.83
N ARG A 18 0.24 -18.21 -9.87
CA ARG A 18 -0.51 -17.43 -10.88
C ARG A 18 -1.75 -16.74 -10.31
N ASP A 19 -2.40 -17.30 -9.28
CA ASP A 19 -3.58 -16.69 -8.65
C ASP A 19 -3.25 -15.41 -7.88
N LYS A 20 -2.08 -15.40 -7.23
CA LYS A 20 -1.55 -14.22 -6.52
C LYS A 20 -0.91 -13.21 -7.47
N THR A 21 -0.49 -13.65 -8.65
CA THR A 21 0.20 -12.80 -9.64
C THR A 21 -0.83 -11.97 -10.42
N LYS A 22 -0.75 -10.65 -10.26
CA LYS A 22 -1.67 -9.70 -10.90
C LYS A 22 -0.90 -8.59 -11.59
N MET A 23 -1.51 -8.01 -12.61
CA MET A 23 -0.91 -6.93 -13.39
C MET A 23 -1.65 -5.62 -13.14
N LEU A 24 -0.87 -4.56 -12.87
CA LEU A 24 -1.35 -3.18 -12.80
C LEU A 24 -0.84 -2.46 -14.05
N VAL A 25 -1.75 -1.90 -14.83
CA VAL A 25 -1.41 -1.20 -16.08
C VAL A 25 -1.78 0.28 -15.97
N LYS A 26 -0.90 1.16 -16.48
CA LYS A 26 -1.09 2.61 -16.48
C LYS A 26 -0.97 3.14 -17.91
N ASN A 27 -1.81 4.11 -18.28
CA ASN A 27 -1.77 4.80 -19.58
C ASN A 27 -1.77 3.86 -20.81
N ILE A 28 -2.58 2.80 -20.77
CA ILE A 28 -2.72 1.85 -21.88
C ILE A 28 -4.10 1.97 -22.53
N THR A 29 -4.16 1.85 -23.86
CA THR A 29 -5.43 1.82 -24.60
C THR A 29 -6.22 0.55 -24.29
N ILE A 30 -7.53 0.58 -24.53
CA ILE A 30 -8.41 -0.58 -24.29
C ILE A 30 -7.99 -1.78 -25.16
N ARG A 31 -7.59 -1.52 -26.41
CA ARG A 31 -7.09 -2.55 -27.34
C ARG A 31 -5.85 -3.24 -26.78
N ASN A 32 -4.81 -2.47 -26.48
CA ASN A 32 -3.54 -3.00 -25.99
C ASN A 32 -3.72 -3.70 -24.64
N LYS A 33 -4.66 -3.23 -23.80
CA LYS A 33 -5.01 -3.91 -22.54
C LYS A 33 -5.59 -5.31 -22.76
N LYS A 34 -6.44 -5.49 -23.77
CA LYS A 34 -7.02 -6.81 -24.12
C LYS A 34 -5.94 -7.74 -24.69
N GLU A 35 -5.13 -7.24 -25.61
CA GLU A 35 -4.02 -8.00 -26.19
C GLU A 35 -3.02 -8.43 -25.11
N LEU A 36 -2.63 -7.51 -24.22
CA LEU A 36 -1.72 -7.80 -23.12
C LEU A 36 -2.29 -8.85 -22.15
N LYS A 37 -3.59 -8.77 -21.83
CA LYS A 37 -4.26 -9.79 -21.00
C LYS A 37 -4.21 -11.18 -21.67
N LYS A 38 -4.40 -11.24 -22.99
CA LYS A 38 -4.35 -12.49 -23.77
C LYS A 38 -2.94 -13.09 -23.80
N VAL A 39 -1.93 -12.27 -24.07
CA VAL A 39 -0.53 -12.70 -24.16
C VAL A 39 0.00 -13.14 -22.79
N MET A 40 -0.24 -12.35 -21.74
CA MET A 40 0.32 -12.64 -20.41
C MET A 40 -0.46 -13.72 -19.64
N GLY A 41 -1.74 -13.94 -19.97
CA GLY A 41 -2.61 -14.86 -19.22
C GLY A 41 -2.86 -14.45 -17.76
N LEU A 42 -2.54 -13.21 -17.38
CA LEU A 42 -2.67 -12.71 -16.01
C LEU A 42 -3.90 -11.80 -15.83
N GLN A 43 -4.43 -11.77 -14.61
CA GLN A 43 -5.50 -10.85 -14.26
C GLN A 43 -4.99 -9.40 -14.21
N ILE A 44 -5.59 -8.52 -15.00
CA ILE A 44 -5.38 -7.08 -14.89
C ILE A 44 -6.31 -6.51 -13.83
N THR A 45 -5.75 -5.85 -12.83
CA THR A 45 -6.48 -5.22 -11.72
C THR A 45 -6.31 -3.69 -11.76
N LYS A 46 -7.20 -2.98 -11.07
CA LYS A 46 -7.11 -1.52 -10.87
C LYS A 46 -6.19 -1.14 -9.70
N LYS A 47 -6.00 -2.06 -8.74
CA LYS A 47 -5.16 -1.87 -7.55
C LYS A 47 -4.42 -3.15 -7.18
N ILE A 48 -3.19 -3.01 -6.68
CA ILE A 48 -2.35 -4.09 -6.15
C ILE A 48 -1.84 -3.67 -4.77
N LYS A 49 -1.72 -4.62 -3.84
CA LYS A 49 -1.09 -4.38 -2.54
C LYS A 49 0.38 -4.79 -2.62
N TYR A 50 1.30 -3.89 -2.34
CA TYR A 50 2.73 -4.13 -2.28
C TYR A 50 3.27 -3.70 -0.92
N LEU A 51 3.86 -4.64 -0.18
CA LEU A 51 4.42 -4.41 1.17
C LEU A 51 3.48 -3.67 2.14
N GLY A 52 2.17 -3.91 2.04
CA GLY A 52 1.19 -3.24 2.90
C GLY A 52 0.49 -2.04 2.24
N ILE A 53 1.05 -1.48 1.17
CA ILE A 53 0.59 -0.26 0.51
C ILE A 53 -0.25 -0.60 -0.71
N TRP A 54 -1.37 0.08 -0.87
CA TRP A 54 -2.19 0.00 -2.08
C TRP A 54 -1.60 0.89 -3.18
N LEU A 55 -1.11 0.24 -4.23
CA LEU A 55 -0.70 0.85 -5.49
C LEU A 55 -1.88 0.85 -6.46
N ILE A 56 -2.14 2.00 -7.08
CA ILE A 56 -3.30 2.23 -7.93
C ILE A 56 -2.83 2.87 -9.22
N ALA A 57 -3.37 2.42 -10.35
CA ALA A 57 -2.97 2.91 -11.67
C ALA A 57 -3.23 4.43 -11.82
N LYS A 58 -4.32 4.92 -11.21
CA LYS A 58 -4.64 6.34 -11.10
C LYS A 58 -4.22 6.83 -9.71
N CYS A 59 -3.28 7.76 -9.65
CA CYS A 59 -2.72 8.23 -8.39
C CYS A 59 -3.71 9.01 -7.50
N SER A 60 -4.88 9.40 -8.02
CA SER A 60 -5.85 10.24 -7.31
C SER A 60 -6.34 9.64 -5.99
N THR A 61 -6.45 8.31 -5.89
CA THR A 61 -6.99 7.64 -4.70
C THR A 61 -5.93 7.03 -3.79
N ILE A 62 -4.63 7.16 -4.12
CA ILE A 62 -3.54 6.59 -3.31
C ILE A 62 -3.55 7.18 -1.89
N LYS A 63 -3.88 8.48 -1.79
CA LYS A 63 -4.00 9.20 -0.53
C LYS A 63 -5.07 8.58 0.38
N GLU A 64 -6.29 8.47 -0.11
CA GLU A 64 -7.43 7.90 0.64
C GLU A 64 -7.20 6.43 1.01
N ASP A 65 -6.71 5.64 0.05
CA ASP A 65 -6.58 4.19 0.23
C ASP A 65 -5.48 3.78 1.22
N ASN A 66 -4.51 4.66 1.49
CA ASN A 66 -3.38 4.41 2.39
C ASN A 66 -3.37 5.33 3.61
N TYR A 67 -3.28 6.65 3.39
CA TYR A 67 -3.13 7.63 4.47
C TYR A 67 -4.37 7.70 5.34
N THR A 68 -5.53 7.99 4.75
CA THR A 68 -6.79 8.13 5.51
C THR A 68 -7.10 6.87 6.33
N LYS A 69 -6.85 5.69 5.76
CA LYS A 69 -7.03 4.42 6.50
C LYS A 69 -6.05 4.27 7.66
N LEU A 70 -4.77 4.59 7.45
CA LEU A 70 -3.78 4.54 8.53
C LEU A 70 -4.17 5.47 9.67
N PHE A 71 -4.57 6.70 9.36
CA PHE A 71 -4.97 7.67 10.37
C PHE A 71 -6.24 7.29 11.12
N ASN A 72 -7.24 6.75 10.42
CA ASN A 72 -8.42 6.19 11.08
C ASN A 72 -8.05 5.04 12.03
N GLN A 73 -7.07 4.22 11.67
CA GLN A 73 -6.56 3.18 12.57
C GLN A 73 -5.83 3.77 13.77
N ILE A 74 -4.96 4.78 13.55
CA ILE A 74 -4.24 5.48 14.61
C ILE A 74 -5.24 6.11 15.60
N LYS A 75 -6.30 6.77 15.12
CA LYS A 75 -7.34 7.37 15.96
C LYS A 75 -7.98 6.32 16.90
N LYS A 76 -8.35 5.17 16.34
CA LYS A 76 -8.88 4.04 17.12
C LYS A 76 -7.87 3.46 18.11
N ASP A 77 -6.60 3.36 17.72
CA ASP A 77 -5.53 2.88 18.59
C ASP A 77 -5.31 3.86 19.76
N LEU A 78 -5.34 5.18 19.49
CA LEU A 78 -5.24 6.22 20.51
C LEU A 78 -6.42 6.23 21.47
N GLU A 79 -7.65 6.08 20.98
CA GLU A 79 -8.86 5.93 21.81
C GLU A 79 -8.72 4.74 22.76
N LYS A 80 -8.22 3.61 22.27
CA LYS A 80 -7.95 2.42 23.09
C LYS A 80 -6.81 2.65 24.09
N TRP A 81 -5.73 3.32 23.71
CA TRP A 81 -4.61 3.59 24.61
C TRP A 81 -4.93 4.65 25.66
N GLY A 82 -5.93 5.50 25.40
CA GLY A 82 -6.44 6.46 26.38
C GLY A 82 -6.97 5.81 27.65
N THR A 83 -7.44 4.55 27.57
CA THR A 83 -7.92 3.79 28.75
C THR A 83 -6.77 3.14 29.54
N LEU A 84 -5.54 3.12 29.01
CA LEU A 84 -4.40 2.54 29.70
C LEU A 84 -3.92 3.46 30.83
N GLN A 85 -3.63 2.85 31.98
CA GLN A 85 -3.04 3.51 33.14
C GLN A 85 -1.53 3.70 32.93
N LEU A 86 -1.17 4.57 31.99
CA LEU A 86 0.21 4.95 31.71
C LEU A 86 0.48 6.36 32.25
N SER A 87 1.70 6.58 32.75
CA SER A 87 2.20 7.92 33.03
C SER A 87 2.23 8.76 31.75
N LEU A 88 2.29 10.09 31.89
CA LEU A 88 2.36 10.99 30.74
C LEU A 88 3.56 10.65 29.83
N LEU A 89 4.73 10.39 30.41
CA LEU A 89 5.91 9.96 29.67
C LEU A 89 5.70 8.60 28.99
N GLY A 90 5.05 7.65 29.65
CA GLY A 90 4.69 6.36 29.08
C GLY A 90 3.77 6.50 27.86
N ARG A 91 2.80 7.41 27.91
CA ARG A 91 1.91 7.71 26.78
C ARG A 91 2.68 8.31 25.60
N ILE A 92 3.54 9.29 25.85
CA ILE A 92 4.39 9.91 24.82
C ILE A 92 5.30 8.86 24.16
N ALA A 93 5.96 8.01 24.95
CA ALA A 93 6.82 6.95 24.44
C ALA A 93 6.04 5.95 23.59
N THR A 94 4.87 5.53 24.06
CA THR A 94 4.00 4.58 23.35
C THR A 94 3.57 5.13 21.99
N ILE A 95 3.13 6.40 21.94
CA ILE A 95 2.75 7.06 20.69
C ILE A 95 3.96 7.16 19.75
N LYS A 96 5.11 7.64 20.24
CA LYS A 96 6.33 7.77 19.44
C LYS A 96 6.77 6.42 18.86
N MET A 97 6.75 5.34 19.64
CA MET A 97 7.21 4.02 19.18
C MET A 97 6.24 3.35 18.20
N ASN A 98 4.93 3.59 18.33
CA ASN A 98 3.94 2.87 17.52
C ASN A 98 3.38 3.66 16.33
N VAL A 99 3.23 4.98 16.47
CA VAL A 99 2.59 5.84 15.46
C VAL A 99 3.61 6.40 14.48
N LEU A 100 4.72 6.94 14.99
CA LEU A 100 5.76 7.55 14.18
C LEU A 100 6.30 6.63 13.07
N PRO A 101 6.70 5.37 13.33
CA PRO A 101 7.23 4.51 12.27
C PRO A 101 6.19 4.19 11.18
N LYS A 102 4.90 4.06 11.54
CA LYS A 102 3.83 3.80 10.55
C LYS A 102 3.65 4.98 9.60
N ILE A 103 3.67 6.21 10.12
CA ILE A 103 3.56 7.43 9.32
C ILE A 103 4.80 7.61 8.44
N LEU A 104 5.99 7.49 9.02
CA LEU A 104 7.26 7.62 8.29
C LEU A 104 7.36 6.61 7.14
N TYR A 105 6.92 5.37 7.38
CA TYR A 105 6.89 4.35 6.35
C TYR A 105 6.06 4.80 5.14
N LEU A 106 4.84 5.31 5.32
CA LEU A 106 4.02 5.80 4.21
C LEU A 106 4.67 7.00 3.49
N PHE A 107 5.26 7.93 4.22
CA PHE A 107 5.94 9.10 3.65
C PHE A 107 7.13 8.71 2.77
N GLN A 108 7.92 7.73 3.18
CA GLN A 108 9.12 7.30 2.44
C GLN A 108 8.77 6.43 1.23
N THR A 109 7.70 5.65 1.32
CA THR A 109 7.39 4.63 0.31
C THR A 109 6.37 5.08 -0.73
N THR A 110 5.56 6.10 -0.43
CA THR A 110 4.51 6.54 -1.34
C THR A 110 4.98 7.74 -2.18
N PRO A 111 5.01 7.64 -3.51
CA PRO A 111 5.47 8.72 -4.39
C PRO A 111 4.35 9.75 -4.62
N ILE A 112 3.82 10.36 -3.55
CA ILE A 112 2.82 11.43 -3.64
C ILE A 112 3.27 12.65 -2.84
N LYS A 113 2.97 13.83 -3.38
CA LYS A 113 3.08 15.07 -2.62
C LYS A 113 1.86 15.21 -1.73
N LEU A 114 2.08 15.35 -0.43
CA LEU A 114 1.03 15.67 0.53
C LEU A 114 0.84 17.17 0.58
N ASP A 115 -0.42 17.58 0.57
CA ASP A 115 -0.83 18.96 0.82
C ASP A 115 -0.69 19.28 2.31
N LYS A 116 -0.27 20.50 2.65
CA LYS A 116 -0.28 21.00 4.03
C LYS A 116 -1.68 20.96 4.64
N ASN A 117 -2.70 21.36 3.89
CA ASN A 117 -4.09 21.35 4.35
C ASN A 117 -4.53 19.93 4.77
N PHE A 118 -4.00 18.90 4.11
CA PHE A 118 -4.30 17.53 4.50
C PHE A 118 -3.68 17.16 5.84
N LEU A 119 -2.45 17.59 6.11
CA LEU A 119 -1.78 17.34 7.37
C LEU A 119 -2.43 18.13 8.51
N GLU A 120 -2.91 19.34 8.24
CA GLU A 120 -3.61 20.19 9.21
C GLU A 120 -4.98 19.60 9.58
N ASN A 121 -5.79 19.21 8.59
CA ASN A 121 -7.07 18.50 8.80
C ASN A 121 -6.93 17.14 9.52
N LEU A 122 -5.70 16.67 9.72
CA LEU A 122 -5.37 15.43 10.39
C LEU A 122 -4.98 15.61 11.85
N ILE A 123 -4.69 16.85 12.24
CA ILE A 123 -4.33 17.24 13.61
C ILE A 123 -5.57 17.79 14.35
N GLU A 124 -6.56 18.32 13.62
CA GLU A 124 -7.92 18.62 14.11
C GLU A 124 -8.76 17.35 14.39
#